data_AF-A0A947BGT2-F1
#
_entry.id   AF-A0A947BGT2-F1
#
_cell.length_a   1.000
_cell.length_b   1.000
_cell.length_c   1.000
_cell.angle_alpha   90.00
_cell.angle_beta   90.00
_cell.angle_gamma   90.00
#
_symmetry.space_group_name_H-M   'P 1'
#
loop_
_entity.id
_entity.type
_entity.pdbx_description
1 polymer ?
#
loop_
_entity_poly.entity_id
_entity_poly.type
_entity_poly.pdbx_seq_one_letter_code
_entity_poly.pdbx_strand_id
1 'polypeptide(L)'
;PELDVEISDRRIDIERAATLVDGSDLVLDGTDNFATRLAVSDACVTAGVPLLSAAVGRFQGQVGAFAGHLPDEACYRCFVGDAFDAEDCDTCAEDGMLGAMAGWVGSFAALQAVRVLLDSASAFGDPQWSRVNLLDGMKPGMRQFTIAKDPECKGCGS
;
A
#
# COMPACT_ATOMS: atom_id res chain seq x y z
N PRO A 1 16.52 24.20 -3.95
CA PRO A 1 15.88 22.90 -4.26
C PRO A 1 14.39 23.13 -4.52
N GLU A 2 13.79 22.46 -5.50
CA GLU A 2 12.35 22.57 -5.82
C GLU A 2 11.48 21.64 -4.95
N LEU A 3 12.10 20.75 -4.17
CA LEU A 3 11.43 19.81 -3.26
C LEU A 3 11.89 20.05 -1.82
N ASP A 4 10.95 19.91 -0.88
CA ASP A 4 11.20 19.82 0.55
C ASP A 4 11.12 18.35 0.99
N VAL A 5 12.06 17.92 1.82
CA VAL A 5 12.22 16.51 2.20
C VAL A 5 12.54 16.43 3.69
N GLU A 6 11.64 15.78 4.44
CA GLU A 6 11.84 15.46 5.85
C GLU A 6 12.18 13.97 6.01
N ILE A 7 13.17 13.66 6.84
CA ILE A 7 13.64 12.30 7.10
C ILE A 7 13.33 11.91 8.55
N SER A 8 12.72 10.75 8.73
CA SER A 8 12.49 10.14 10.05
C SER A 8 13.22 8.80 10.15
N ASP A 9 14.29 8.76 10.95
CA ASP A 9 15.03 7.53 11.29
C ASP A 9 14.38 6.82 12.50
N ARG A 10 13.08 6.61 12.44
CA ARG A 10 12.31 5.92 13.48
C ARG A 10 11.52 4.80 12.85
N ARG A 11 11.53 3.63 13.50
CA ARG A 11 10.64 2.54 13.12
C ARG A 11 9.20 3.01 13.27
N ILE A 12 8.41 2.77 12.23
CA ILE A 12 6.96 2.97 12.27
C ILE A 12 6.33 1.77 12.98
N ASP A 13 5.40 2.05 13.88
CA ASP A 13 4.63 1.09 14.67
C ASP A 13 3.22 1.65 14.89
N ILE A 14 2.37 0.90 15.60
CA ILE A 14 0.99 1.32 15.87
C ILE A 14 0.90 2.63 16.66
N GLU A 15 1.89 2.93 17.51
CA GLU A 15 1.90 4.14 18.35
C GLU A 15 2.28 5.38 17.54
N ARG A 16 3.08 5.21 16.48
CA ARG A 16 3.63 6.31 15.66
C ARG A 16 2.91 6.52 14.35
N ALA A 17 2.26 5.50 13.80
CA ALA A 17 1.64 5.56 12.48
C ALA A 17 0.66 6.74 12.37
N ALA A 18 -0.17 6.98 13.39
CA ALA A 18 -1.12 8.09 13.39
C ALA A 18 -0.46 9.46 13.18
N THR A 19 0.65 9.74 13.89
CA THR A 19 1.34 11.03 13.79
C THR A 19 2.06 11.20 12.46
N LEU A 20 2.58 10.12 11.87
CA LEU A 20 3.32 10.18 10.60
C LEU A 20 2.39 10.29 9.38
N VAL A 21 1.17 9.78 9.49
CA VAL A 21 0.17 9.82 8.42
C VAL A 21 -0.58 11.14 8.40
N ASP A 22 -0.77 11.78 9.55
CA ASP A 22 -1.55 13.01 9.69
C ASP A 22 -1.03 14.12 8.75
N GLY A 23 -1.96 14.80 8.07
CA GLY A 23 -1.67 15.87 7.12
C GLY A 23 -1.06 15.44 5.77
N SER A 24 -0.88 14.14 5.51
CA SER A 24 -0.41 13.64 4.21
C SER A 24 -1.54 13.60 3.16
N ASP A 25 -1.23 13.93 1.91
CA ASP A 25 -2.18 13.76 0.79
C ASP A 25 -2.31 12.29 0.34
N LEU A 26 -1.22 11.53 0.50
CA LEU A 26 -1.13 10.11 0.14
C LEU A 26 0.02 9.45 0.91
N VAL A 27 -0.21 8.25 1.42
CA VAL A 27 0.84 7.42 2.03
C VAL A 27 1.27 6.32 1.06
N LEU A 28 2.58 6.15 0.87
CA LEU A 28 3.17 5.03 0.13
C LEU A 28 3.77 4.05 1.13
N ASP A 29 3.21 2.85 1.22
CA ASP A 29 3.72 1.78 2.08
C ASP A 29 4.55 0.78 1.29
N GLY A 30 5.86 0.75 1.56
CA GLY A 30 6.80 -0.23 1.04
C GLY A 30 7.43 -1.12 2.12
N THR A 31 6.79 -1.23 3.29
CA THR A 31 7.31 -1.99 4.44
C THR A 31 7.26 -3.50 4.18
N ASP A 32 7.92 -4.33 4.99
CA ASP A 32 8.14 -5.75 4.66
C ASP A 32 7.36 -6.75 5.54
N ASN A 33 6.49 -6.28 6.43
CA ASN A 33 5.78 -7.11 7.40
C ASN A 33 4.31 -6.67 7.58
N PHE A 34 3.40 -7.61 7.79
CA PHE A 34 1.97 -7.37 7.93
C PHE A 34 1.62 -6.47 9.12
N ALA A 35 2.30 -6.64 10.26
CA ALA A 35 2.04 -5.84 11.44
C ALA A 35 2.16 -4.32 11.14
N THR A 36 3.22 -3.93 10.44
CA THR A 36 3.44 -2.53 10.05
C THR A 36 2.44 -2.08 8.99
N ARG A 37 2.21 -2.90 7.96
CA ARG A 37 1.26 -2.58 6.87
C ARG A 37 -0.16 -2.34 7.39
N LEU A 38 -0.61 -3.18 8.32
CA LEU A 38 -1.91 -3.04 8.96
C LEU A 38 -1.98 -1.80 9.86
N ALA A 39 -0.94 -1.53 10.67
CA ALA A 39 -0.89 -0.31 11.49
C ALA A 39 -0.95 0.97 10.64
N VAL A 40 -0.23 1.00 9.52
CA VAL A 40 -0.26 2.12 8.57
C VAL A 40 -1.64 2.24 7.90
N SER A 41 -2.22 1.13 7.46
CA SER A 41 -3.57 1.13 6.86
C SER A 41 -4.62 1.65 7.81
N ASP A 42 -4.65 1.19 9.07
CA ASP A 42 -5.65 1.62 10.04
C ASP A 42 -5.49 3.12 10.38
N ALA A 43 -4.24 3.59 10.47
CA ALA A 43 -3.94 5.02 10.64
C ALA A 43 -4.43 5.85 9.44
N CYS A 44 -4.21 5.37 8.21
CA CYS A 44 -4.70 6.01 6.98
C CYS A 44 -6.22 6.11 6.94
N VAL A 45 -6.93 5.02 7.26
CA VAL A 45 -8.40 5.03 7.33
C VAL A 45 -8.88 6.04 8.39
N THR A 46 -8.27 6.05 9.57
CA THR A 46 -8.66 6.95 10.67
C THR A 46 -8.41 8.42 10.32
N ALA A 47 -7.29 8.72 9.66
CA ALA A 47 -6.90 10.08 9.28
C ALA A 47 -7.63 10.59 8.01
N GLY A 48 -8.38 9.74 7.30
CA GLY A 48 -8.98 10.11 6.02
C GLY A 48 -7.95 10.26 4.89
N VAL A 49 -6.82 9.56 4.98
CA VAL A 49 -5.71 9.62 4.03
C VAL A 49 -5.72 8.34 3.18
N PRO A 50 -5.57 8.42 1.84
CA PRO A 50 -5.45 7.23 1.01
C PRO A 50 -4.11 6.53 1.20
N LEU A 51 -4.10 5.22 0.98
CA LEU A 51 -2.93 4.36 1.08
C LEU A 51 -2.62 3.72 -0.28
N LEU A 52 -1.40 3.88 -0.76
CA LEU A 52 -0.83 3.07 -1.84
C LEU A 52 0.15 2.05 -1.23
N SER A 53 -0.24 0.78 -1.21
CA SER A 53 0.63 -0.29 -0.72
C SER A 53 1.38 -0.95 -1.87
N ALA A 54 2.70 -1.09 -1.70
CA ALA A 54 3.58 -1.80 -2.61
C ALA A 54 4.31 -2.93 -1.85
N ALA A 55 4.34 -4.11 -2.45
CA ALA A 55 4.99 -5.29 -1.88
C ALA A 55 5.77 -6.03 -2.96
N VAL A 56 6.91 -6.61 -2.58
CA VAL A 56 7.77 -7.39 -3.46
C VAL A 56 8.17 -8.66 -2.74
N GLY A 57 7.89 -9.81 -3.33
CA GLY A 57 8.50 -11.09 -2.98
C GLY A 57 9.56 -11.50 -4.02
N ARG A 58 10.12 -12.70 -3.91
CA ARG A 58 11.25 -13.19 -4.74
C ARG A 58 11.15 -12.80 -6.23
N PHE A 59 10.03 -13.17 -6.86
CA PHE A 59 9.73 -12.93 -8.27
C PHE A 59 8.32 -12.36 -8.50
N GLN A 60 7.69 -11.81 -7.46
CA GLN A 60 6.31 -11.32 -7.53
C GLN A 60 6.22 -9.93 -6.90
N GLY A 61 5.33 -9.11 -7.43
CA GLY A 61 5.07 -7.77 -6.95
C GLY A 61 3.59 -7.50 -6.81
N GLN A 62 3.22 -6.65 -5.88
CA GLN A 62 1.84 -6.19 -5.70
C GLN A 62 1.83 -4.68 -5.52
N VAL A 63 0.92 -3.99 -6.20
CA VAL A 63 0.65 -2.56 -5.99
C VAL A 63 -0.86 -2.35 -5.94
N GLY A 64 -1.36 -1.87 -4.80
CA GLY A 64 -2.77 -1.60 -4.59
C GLY A 64 -3.03 -0.22 -4.00
N ALA A 65 -4.06 0.46 -4.50
CA ALA A 65 -4.53 1.74 -3.99
C ALA A 65 -5.80 1.52 -3.16
N PHE A 66 -5.81 2.02 -1.93
CA PHE A 66 -6.86 1.80 -0.94
C PHE A 66 -7.31 3.13 -0.36
N ALA A 67 -8.63 3.35 -0.36
CA ALA A 67 -9.25 4.56 0.17
C ALA A 67 -10.40 4.18 1.11
N GLY A 68 -10.13 3.29 2.07
CA GLY A 68 -11.18 2.71 2.93
C GLY A 68 -11.96 3.71 3.80
N HIS A 69 -11.48 4.95 3.91
CA HIS A 69 -12.21 6.07 4.52
C HIS A 69 -13.36 6.58 3.64
N LEU A 70 -13.37 6.26 2.33
CA LEU A 70 -14.44 6.60 1.40
C LEU A 70 -15.58 5.56 1.44
N PRO A 71 -16.81 5.96 1.06
CA PRO A 71 -17.91 5.02 0.83
C PRO A 71 -17.54 4.00 -0.24
N ASP A 72 -17.98 2.75 -0.05
CA ASP A 72 -17.83 1.62 -0.98
C ASP A 72 -16.39 1.19 -1.35
N GLU A 73 -15.36 1.89 -0.86
CA GLU A 73 -13.96 1.55 -1.09
C GLU A 73 -13.35 0.69 0.03
N ALA A 74 -12.51 -0.27 -0.36
CA ALA A 74 -11.81 -1.18 0.52
C ALA A 74 -10.57 -0.52 1.17
N CYS A 75 -10.28 -0.88 2.42
CA CYS A 75 -8.97 -0.65 3.03
C CYS A 75 -8.04 -1.85 2.77
N TYR A 76 -6.77 -1.75 3.18
CA TYR A 76 -5.82 -2.86 3.06
C TYR A 76 -6.29 -4.10 3.86
N ARG A 77 -6.94 -3.89 5.02
CA ARG A 77 -7.50 -4.98 5.84
C ARG A 77 -8.63 -5.74 5.14
N CYS A 78 -9.40 -5.13 4.23
CA CYS A 78 -10.35 -5.88 3.40
C CYS A 78 -9.64 -6.85 2.45
N PHE A 79 -8.39 -6.57 2.05
CA PHE A 79 -7.61 -7.44 1.18
C PHE A 79 -6.93 -8.57 1.95
N VAL A 80 -6.25 -8.25 3.05
CA VAL A 80 -5.40 -9.22 3.77
C VAL A 80 -6.04 -9.77 5.06
N GLY A 81 -7.18 -9.25 5.49
CA GLY A 81 -7.81 -9.58 6.76
C GLY A 81 -6.93 -9.23 7.96
N ASP A 82 -6.97 -10.06 8.99
CA ASP A 82 -6.10 -9.95 10.17
C ASP A 82 -4.80 -10.76 9.98
N ALA A 83 -4.19 -10.67 8.79
CA ALA A 83 -2.91 -11.30 8.51
C ALA A 83 -1.87 -10.94 9.58
N PHE A 84 -1.06 -11.92 9.95
CA PHE A 84 0.00 -11.76 10.94
C PHE A 84 1.31 -12.33 10.39
N ASP A 85 2.42 -11.78 10.85
CA ASP A 85 3.75 -12.28 10.53
C ASP A 85 4.00 -13.55 11.35
N ALA A 86 3.87 -14.71 10.71
CA ALA A 86 4.17 -15.99 11.37
C ALA A 86 5.67 -16.12 11.66
N GLU A 87 6.04 -16.66 12.81
CA GLU A 87 7.45 -16.82 13.23
C GLU A 87 8.28 -17.68 12.25
N ASP A 88 7.62 -18.56 11.48
CA ASP A 88 8.24 -19.46 10.49
C ASP A 88 8.09 -18.97 9.04
N CYS A 89 7.68 -17.73 8.80
CA CYS A 89 7.52 -17.21 7.44
C CYS A 89 8.81 -16.53 6.97
N ASP A 90 9.40 -17.04 5.89
CA ASP A 90 10.62 -16.48 5.30
C ASP A 90 10.42 -14.99 4.95
N THR A 91 11.26 -14.13 5.51
CA THR A 91 11.28 -12.70 5.18
C THR A 91 11.90 -12.48 3.80
N CYS A 92 11.62 -11.34 3.15
CA CYS A 92 12.30 -10.95 1.91
C CYS A 92 13.84 -10.95 2.03
N ALA A 93 14.35 -10.74 3.25
CA ALA A 93 15.76 -10.78 3.57
C ALA A 93 16.33 -12.21 3.62
N GLU A 94 15.54 -13.20 4.03
CA GLU A 94 15.94 -14.62 4.08
C GLU A 94 15.82 -15.31 2.72
N ASP A 95 14.73 -15.01 2.01
CA ASP A 95 14.39 -15.67 0.75
C ASP A 95 15.13 -15.08 -0.47
N GLY A 96 15.61 -13.84 -0.32
CA GLY A 96 16.20 -13.03 -1.37
C GLY A 96 15.15 -12.47 -2.33
N MET A 97 15.39 -11.25 -2.82
CA MET A 97 14.48 -10.56 -3.73
C MET A 97 15.24 -10.06 -4.96
N LEU A 98 14.69 -10.31 -6.14
CA LEU A 98 15.30 -9.87 -7.39
C LEU A 98 15.19 -8.34 -7.51
N GLY A 99 16.31 -7.61 -7.46
CA GLY A 99 16.30 -6.14 -7.51
C GLY A 99 15.58 -5.55 -8.73
N ALA A 100 15.53 -6.26 -9.86
CA ALA A 100 14.73 -5.86 -11.02
C ALA A 100 13.22 -5.82 -10.72
N MET A 101 12.71 -6.72 -9.87
CA MET A 101 11.33 -6.68 -9.39
C MET A 101 11.08 -5.47 -8.51
N ALA A 102 11.98 -5.13 -7.58
CA ALA A 102 11.84 -3.90 -6.78
C ALA A 102 11.82 -2.65 -7.66
N GLY A 103 12.69 -2.59 -8.68
CA GLY A 103 12.67 -1.51 -9.67
C GLY A 103 11.35 -1.42 -10.43
N TRP A 104 10.82 -2.56 -10.91
CA TRP A 104 9.55 -2.59 -11.64
C TRP A 104 8.35 -2.18 -10.77
N VAL A 105 8.24 -2.78 -9.57
CA VAL A 105 7.15 -2.53 -8.62
C VAL A 105 7.21 -1.09 -8.10
N GLY A 106 8.39 -0.60 -7.69
CA GLY A 106 8.55 0.76 -7.21
C GLY A 106 8.22 1.80 -8.27
N SER A 107 8.64 1.58 -9.53
CA SER A 107 8.29 2.49 -10.64
C SER A 107 6.78 2.50 -10.91
N PHE A 108 6.14 1.33 -10.86
CA PHE A 108 4.69 1.24 -11.04
C PHE A 108 3.91 1.85 -9.86
N ALA A 109 4.40 1.71 -8.64
CA ALA A 109 3.84 2.38 -7.47
C ALA A 109 3.96 3.90 -7.58
N ALA A 110 5.12 4.43 -7.97
CA ALA A 110 5.29 5.86 -8.20
C ALA A 110 4.32 6.39 -9.28
N LEU A 111 4.12 5.62 -10.37
CA LEU A 111 3.12 5.95 -11.39
C LEU A 111 1.70 6.02 -10.81
N GLN A 112 1.29 5.05 -9.99
CA GLN A 112 -0.02 5.07 -9.34
C GLN A 112 -0.16 6.22 -8.36
N ALA A 113 0.89 6.54 -7.59
CA ALA A 113 0.87 7.68 -6.68
C ALA A 113 0.62 9.00 -7.42
N VAL A 114 1.26 9.22 -8.57
CA VAL A 114 1.01 10.39 -9.41
C VAL A 114 -0.44 10.41 -9.93
N ARG A 115 -1.02 9.26 -10.28
CA ARG A 115 -2.42 9.18 -10.71
C ARG A 115 -3.37 9.55 -9.58
N VAL A 116 -3.14 9.03 -8.38
CA VAL A 116 -3.91 9.37 -7.19
C VAL A 116 -3.86 10.86 -6.89
N LEU A 117 -2.66 11.45 -6.81
CA LEU A 117 -2.47 12.87 -6.47
C LEU A 117 -3.04 13.84 -7.52
N LEU A 118 -3.28 13.35 -8.75
CA LEU A 118 -3.82 14.15 -9.84
C LEU A 118 -5.31 13.89 -10.12
N ASP A 119 -5.99 13.07 -9.32
CA ASP A 119 -7.40 12.67 -9.52
C ASP A 119 -8.33 13.86 -9.78
N SER A 120 -8.26 14.87 -8.92
CA SER A 120 -9.10 16.08 -9.06
C SER A 120 -8.56 17.12 -10.05
N ALA A 121 -7.39 16.90 -10.65
CA ALA A 121 -6.65 17.91 -11.39
C ALA A 121 -6.42 17.57 -12.87
N SER A 122 -6.55 16.30 -13.27
CA SER A 122 -6.19 15.85 -14.62
C SER A 122 -6.97 14.61 -15.04
N ALA A 123 -7.23 14.46 -16.35
CA ALA A 123 -7.80 13.24 -16.93
C ALA A 123 -6.88 12.00 -16.80
N PHE A 124 -5.61 12.18 -16.43
CA PHE A 124 -4.72 11.07 -16.08
C PHE A 124 -5.03 10.46 -14.70
N GLY A 125 -5.65 11.27 -13.83
CA GLY A 125 -5.90 10.94 -12.44
C GLY A 125 -7.13 10.06 -12.27
N ASP A 126 -6.94 8.76 -12.42
CA ASP A 126 -7.94 7.78 -11.98
C ASP A 126 -7.24 6.88 -10.95
N PRO A 127 -7.54 7.03 -9.65
CA PRO A 127 -6.85 6.33 -8.58
C PRO A 127 -6.90 4.81 -8.63
N GLN A 128 -7.87 4.23 -9.35
CA GLN A 128 -8.09 2.79 -9.38
C GLN A 128 -8.24 2.21 -7.96
N TRP A 129 -9.06 2.87 -7.13
CA TRP A 129 -9.30 2.44 -5.75
C TRP A 129 -9.78 1.00 -5.67
N SER A 130 -9.37 0.34 -4.58
CA SER A 130 -9.72 -1.05 -4.28
C SER A 130 -9.27 -2.04 -5.35
N ARG A 131 -8.24 -1.70 -6.13
CA ARG A 131 -7.64 -2.60 -7.13
C ARG A 131 -6.21 -2.91 -6.77
N VAL A 132 -5.85 -4.18 -6.88
CA VAL A 132 -4.49 -4.68 -6.68
C VAL A 132 -3.96 -5.17 -8.03
N ASN A 133 -2.78 -4.70 -8.39
CA ASN A 133 -2.04 -5.14 -9.56
C ASN A 133 -0.99 -6.14 -9.09
N LEU A 134 -1.08 -7.37 -9.59
CA LEU A 134 -0.11 -8.43 -9.39
C LEU A 134 0.86 -8.46 -10.57
N LEU A 135 2.15 -8.35 -10.28
CA LEU A 135 3.25 -8.40 -11.23
C LEU A 135 3.96 -9.75 -11.08
N ASP A 136 3.97 -10.57 -12.12
CA ASP A 136 4.62 -11.88 -12.14
C ASP A 136 5.93 -11.78 -12.93
N GLY A 137 7.07 -11.98 -12.25
CA GLY A 137 8.40 -11.98 -12.85
C GLY A 137 8.83 -13.33 -13.41
N MET A 138 8.23 -14.45 -12.98
CA MET A 138 8.52 -15.78 -13.53
C MET A 138 7.88 -15.96 -14.90
N LYS A 139 6.69 -15.38 -15.08
CA LYS A 139 6.00 -15.23 -16.37
C LYS A 139 5.63 -13.76 -16.56
N PRO A 140 6.57 -12.93 -17.09
CA PRO A 140 6.43 -11.49 -17.20
C PRO A 140 5.03 -11.06 -17.64
N GLY A 141 4.28 -10.50 -16.70
CA GLY A 141 2.90 -10.12 -16.91
C GLY A 141 2.33 -9.37 -15.71
N MET A 142 1.27 -8.62 -15.98
CA MET A 142 0.53 -7.89 -14.95
C MET A 142 -0.94 -8.26 -15.03
N ARG A 143 -1.53 -8.53 -13.87
CA ARG A 143 -2.96 -8.83 -13.73
C ARG A 143 -3.55 -7.94 -12.65
N GLN A 144 -4.74 -7.42 -12.91
CA GLN A 144 -5.46 -6.61 -11.93
C GLN A 144 -6.67 -7.39 -11.41
N PHE A 145 -6.97 -7.21 -10.14
CA PHE A 145 -8.21 -7.68 -9.53
C PHE A 145 -8.74 -6.64 -8.56
N THR A 146 -10.06 -6.67 -8.34
CA THR A 146 -10.77 -5.74 -7.45
C THR A 146 -11.01 -6.41 -6.11
N ILE A 147 -10.79 -5.65 -5.05
CA ILE A 147 -11.09 -5.98 -3.66
C ILE A 147 -12.46 -5.38 -3.34
N ALA A 148 -13.38 -6.19 -2.85
CA ALA A 148 -14.64 -5.67 -2.34
C ALA A 148 -14.43 -5.08 -0.94
N LYS A 149 -15.09 -3.96 -0.64
CA LYS A 149 -15.21 -3.50 0.75
C LYS A 149 -15.97 -4.56 1.54
N ASP A 150 -15.40 -4.96 2.67
CA ASP A 150 -16.04 -5.87 3.61
C ASP A 150 -16.82 -5.05 4.67
N PRO A 151 -18.16 -5.17 4.73
CA PRO A 151 -18.97 -4.46 5.73
C PRO A 151 -18.60 -4.80 7.18
N GLU A 152 -18.04 -5.99 7.44
CA GLU A 152 -17.64 -6.43 8.78
C GLU A 152 -16.15 -6.16 9.07
N CYS A 153 -15.46 -5.42 8.20
CA CYS A 153 -14.04 -5.15 8.35
C CYS A 153 -13.75 -4.37 9.64
N LYS A 154 -12.84 -4.85 10.49
CA LYS A 154 -12.44 -4.14 11.71
C LYS A 154 -11.78 -2.77 11.47
N GLY A 155 -11.28 -2.53 10.25
CA GLY A 155 -10.58 -1.31 9.88
C GLY A 155 -11.49 -0.24 9.29
N CYS A 156 -12.36 -0.60 8.33
CA CYS A 156 -13.24 0.35 7.64
C CYS A 156 -14.71 -0.09 7.55
N GLY A 157 -15.08 -1.14 8.28
CA GLY A 157 -16.45 -1.62 8.41
C GLY A 157 -17.28 -0.63 9.21
N SER A 158 -18.31 -0.11 8.54
CA SER A 158 -19.36 0.78 9.05
C SER A 158 -20.60 0.55 8.21
#